data_AF-A0A8S9BXE9-F1
#
_entry.id   AF-A0A8S9BXE9-F1
#
_cell.length_a   1.000
_cell.length_b   1.000
_cell.length_c   1.000
_cell.angle_alpha   90.00
_cell.angle_beta   90.00
_cell.angle_gamma   90.00
#
_symmetry.space_group_name_H-M   'P 1'
#
loop_
_entity.id
_entity.type
_entity.pdbx_description
1 polymer ?
#
loop_
_entity_poly.entity_id
_entity_poly.type
_entity_poly.pdbx_seq_one_letter_code
_entity_poly.pdbx_strand_id
1 'polypeptide(L)'
;MNGVDLFLDLCEVMEPHMREESSKAVSGVKRCKSLAKFIKSQRSPPWPSPPTAILPTKDVADELVECYIRTTETIYRILHIPTFRRDYEALWESGTEPVSAFTVQLKLVLAIGATTYDEQFSLRASAIRWIYEAQTWLSHPNLKSQLTIQSLQTNTLLVLAQETVDVGGDSVWISTGALLRRAVHMGLHIDPARRPKMKTFAAEMRRRIWNTILEMALQSSMTSGGPPFLSLEDFDTEPPSNLDDDQLLAIDPMPKPEDEFSQMSIAIALRKTFPIRLAVAKLLNDISSPGTYEETLRLDAELRASYKTLCRNLQRCSSNSGPSPSQFEIRAVDVLMYRYISALHVPFFSPALHETAYAFSRKIVIEAALKIWYSVYPPLSITTAQPHSDAASSNRNDLARLTVAGSVFFRTVAMQATVLIAVELTAQLQEEESLGHIPLRPDLLSVVDDGKAWCLKCIEMGETNIKGYLLMCVVLTQIEGLMRGIGKDANPELLVKAAEEAEERCMPILENMAAQGRGEGTVDELHQMSLNTSPDVMQDWDFMMSETLFDPGNADPMSWMFNDEFRQGPSLW
;
A
#
# COMPACT_ATOMS: atom_id res chain seq x y z
N MET A 1 -15.32 -22.57 -0.60
CA MET A 1 -13.85 -22.75 -0.65
C MET A 1 -13.20 -21.40 -0.87
N ASN A 2 -13.14 -20.56 0.19
CA ASN A 2 -12.66 -19.18 0.15
C ASN A 2 -11.28 -19.15 -0.53
N GLY A 3 -10.82 -18.02 -1.09
CA GLY A 3 -9.41 -17.96 -1.56
C GLY A 3 -8.45 -18.39 -0.45
N VAL A 4 -8.82 -18.09 0.80
CA VAL A 4 -8.23 -18.59 2.05
C VAL A 4 -8.25 -20.11 2.18
N ASP A 5 -9.34 -20.80 1.81
CA ASP A 5 -9.45 -22.26 1.91
C ASP A 5 -8.47 -22.98 0.98
N LEU A 6 -8.14 -22.44 -0.21
CA LEU A 6 -7.12 -23.05 -1.07
C LEU A 6 -5.71 -22.99 -0.43
N PHE A 7 -5.39 -21.88 0.24
CA PHE A 7 -4.10 -21.71 0.91
C PHE A 7 -4.02 -22.52 2.19
N LEU A 8 -5.13 -22.59 2.94
CA LEU A 8 -5.24 -23.47 4.10
C LEU A 8 -5.14 -24.94 3.66
N ASP A 9 -5.79 -25.34 2.56
CA ASP A 9 -5.66 -26.69 1.97
C ASP A 9 -4.19 -27.00 1.65
N LEU A 10 -3.46 -26.05 1.03
CA LEU A 10 -2.02 -26.20 0.75
C LEU A 10 -1.19 -26.34 2.04
N CYS A 11 -1.45 -25.51 3.05
CA CYS A 11 -0.79 -25.58 4.34
C CYS A 11 -1.08 -26.92 5.04
N GLU A 12 -2.34 -27.38 5.05
CA GLU A 12 -2.77 -28.66 5.63
C GLU A 12 -2.10 -29.85 4.91
N VAL A 13 -1.93 -29.79 3.58
CA VAL A 13 -1.23 -30.84 2.80
C VAL A 13 0.26 -30.89 3.12
N MET A 14 0.90 -29.73 3.31
CA MET A 14 2.34 -29.64 3.59
C MET A 14 2.66 -29.95 5.06
N GLU A 15 1.78 -29.61 5.98
CA GLU A 15 2.00 -29.63 7.43
C GLU A 15 2.54 -30.97 7.97
N PRO A 16 2.00 -32.16 7.62
CA PRO A 16 2.53 -33.43 8.09
C PRO A 16 4.01 -33.66 7.73
N HIS A 17 4.42 -33.19 6.56
CA HIS A 17 5.77 -33.33 6.02
C HIS A 17 6.74 -32.25 6.56
N MET A 18 6.19 -31.16 7.10
CA MET A 18 6.95 -30.09 7.74
C MET A 18 7.14 -30.30 9.25
N ARG A 19 6.23 -31.04 9.91
CA ARG A 19 6.30 -31.36 11.35
C ARG A 19 7.38 -32.39 11.72
N GLU A 20 8.03 -33.02 10.75
CA GLU A 20 9.24 -33.81 11.01
C GLU A 20 10.37 -32.88 11.48
N GLU A 21 10.96 -33.13 12.66
CA GLU A 21 12.02 -32.29 13.27
C GLU A 21 13.24 -32.05 12.37
N SER A 22 13.39 -32.82 11.29
CA SER A 22 14.45 -32.69 10.27
C SER A 22 14.06 -31.87 9.03
N SER A 23 12.85 -31.32 8.95
CA SER A 23 12.40 -30.57 7.76
C SER A 23 13.24 -29.31 7.57
N LYS A 24 13.95 -29.21 6.44
CA LYS A 24 14.81 -28.06 6.15
C LYS A 24 13.97 -26.80 5.96
N ALA A 25 12.78 -26.93 5.37
CA ALA A 25 11.84 -25.82 5.18
C ALA A 25 11.50 -25.11 6.49
N VAL A 26 11.10 -25.85 7.54
CA VAL A 26 10.77 -25.21 8.83
C VAL A 26 11.97 -24.47 9.42
N SER A 27 13.15 -25.08 9.34
CA SER A 27 14.39 -24.48 9.84
C SER A 27 14.80 -23.21 9.06
N GLY A 28 14.60 -23.20 7.74
CA GLY A 28 14.96 -22.08 6.88
C GLY A 28 13.97 -20.92 7.00
N VAL A 29 12.64 -21.17 7.08
CA VAL A 29 11.65 -20.11 7.41
C VAL A 29 12.01 -19.43 8.73
N LYS A 30 12.31 -20.22 9.78
CA LYS A 30 12.68 -19.67 11.10
C LYS A 30 13.94 -18.82 11.04
N ARG A 31 14.95 -19.25 10.28
CA ARG A 31 16.19 -18.49 10.08
C ARG A 31 15.94 -17.20 9.30
N CYS A 32 15.15 -17.24 8.23
CA CYS A 32 14.72 -16.05 7.49
C CYS A 32 13.95 -15.08 8.39
N LYS A 33 13.00 -15.56 9.21
CA LYS A 33 12.26 -14.74 10.20
C LYS A 33 13.21 -14.09 11.21
N SER A 34 14.22 -14.82 11.68
CA SER A 34 15.22 -14.29 12.62
C SER A 34 16.09 -13.21 11.99
N LEU A 35 16.56 -13.42 10.75
CA LEU A 35 17.27 -12.41 9.97
C LEU A 35 16.40 -11.18 9.72
N ALA A 36 15.12 -11.37 9.37
CA ALA A 36 14.18 -10.28 9.17
C ALA A 36 14.03 -9.42 10.43
N LYS A 37 13.82 -10.05 11.61
CA LYS A 37 13.77 -9.34 12.91
C LYS A 37 15.06 -8.59 13.19
N PHE A 38 16.21 -9.21 12.93
CA PHE A 38 17.52 -8.57 13.09
C PHE A 38 17.68 -7.34 12.18
N ILE A 39 17.39 -7.46 10.88
CA ILE A 39 17.45 -6.35 9.91
C ILE A 39 16.52 -5.20 10.32
N LYS A 40 15.27 -5.50 10.70
CA LYS A 40 14.30 -4.49 11.18
C LYS A 40 14.81 -3.78 12.43
N SER A 41 15.45 -4.50 13.35
CA SER A 41 16.06 -3.91 14.56
C SER A 41 17.23 -2.97 14.22
N GLN A 42 18.08 -3.34 13.25
CA GLN A 42 19.20 -2.49 12.80
C GLN A 42 18.72 -1.23 12.07
N ARG A 43 17.62 -1.34 11.31
CA ARG A 43 17.03 -0.21 10.58
C ARG A 43 16.36 0.81 11.50
N SER A 44 15.94 0.39 12.70
CA SER A 44 15.20 1.22 13.64
C SER A 44 16.15 2.08 14.48
N PRO A 45 16.12 3.41 14.36
CA PRO A 45 16.90 4.29 15.23
C PRO A 45 16.46 4.18 16.70
N PRO A 46 17.33 4.49 17.66
CA PRO A 46 16.95 4.56 19.06
C PRO A 46 15.84 5.60 19.27
N TRP A 47 14.84 5.26 20.10
CA TRP A 47 13.76 6.17 20.47
C TRP A 47 14.00 6.75 21.88
N PRO A 48 13.85 8.07 22.10
CA PRO A 48 13.52 9.10 21.11
C PRO A 48 14.71 9.42 20.20
N SER A 49 14.42 9.83 18.96
CA SER A 49 15.41 10.31 17.99
C SER A 49 15.32 11.84 17.87
N PRO A 50 16.21 12.61 18.49
CA PRO A 50 16.14 14.07 18.45
C PRO A 50 16.26 14.59 17.01
N PRO A 51 15.40 15.54 16.59
CA PRO A 51 15.50 16.16 15.26
C PRO A 51 16.84 16.82 15.04
N THR A 52 17.42 16.58 13.87
CA THR A 52 18.70 17.19 13.47
C THR A 52 18.51 18.25 12.39
N ALA A 53 19.46 19.17 12.22
CA ALA A 53 19.48 20.09 11.07
C ALA A 53 20.11 19.44 9.81
N ILE A 54 20.59 18.20 9.92
CA ILE A 54 21.29 17.50 8.85
C ILE A 54 20.28 17.10 7.76
N LEU A 55 20.58 17.54 6.55
CA LEU A 55 19.89 17.21 5.31
C LEU A 55 20.90 16.58 4.33
N PRO A 56 20.45 15.82 3.32
CA PRO A 56 21.34 15.37 2.24
C PRO A 56 21.86 16.57 1.44
N THR A 57 22.76 16.34 0.48
CA THR A 57 23.21 17.42 -0.42
C THR A 57 22.01 18.05 -1.13
N LYS A 58 22.12 19.33 -1.51
CA LYS A 58 21.01 20.04 -2.18
C LYS A 58 20.51 19.29 -3.41
N ASP A 59 21.41 18.80 -4.26
CA ASP A 59 21.04 18.05 -5.47
C ASP A 59 20.19 16.80 -5.16
N VAL A 60 20.53 16.07 -4.08
CA VAL A 60 19.75 14.91 -3.64
C VAL A 60 18.42 15.36 -3.05
N ALA A 61 18.42 16.42 -2.24
CA ALA A 61 17.18 16.96 -1.68
C ALA A 61 16.22 17.47 -2.77
N ASP A 62 16.72 18.14 -3.80
CA ASP A 62 15.97 18.63 -4.95
C ASP A 62 15.24 17.47 -5.65
N GLU A 63 15.98 16.40 -6.00
CA GLU A 63 15.40 15.24 -6.68
C GLU A 63 14.38 14.49 -5.79
N LEU A 64 14.62 14.40 -4.49
CA LEU A 64 13.68 13.79 -3.53
C LEU A 64 12.38 14.61 -3.42
N VAL A 65 12.49 15.94 -3.40
CA VAL A 65 11.33 16.84 -3.44
C VAL A 65 10.55 16.64 -4.73
N GLU A 66 11.21 16.56 -5.89
CA GLU A 66 10.52 16.27 -7.17
C GLU A 66 9.83 14.90 -7.16
N CYS A 67 10.47 13.88 -6.57
CA CYS A 67 9.87 12.55 -6.41
C CYS A 67 8.58 12.60 -5.59
N TYR A 68 8.54 13.36 -4.50
CA TYR A 68 7.31 13.58 -3.73
C TYR A 68 6.24 14.33 -4.55
N ILE A 69 6.63 15.43 -5.21
CA ILE A 69 5.70 16.31 -5.94
C ILE A 69 5.03 15.59 -7.10
N ARG A 70 5.77 14.76 -7.85
CA ARG A 70 5.23 14.03 -9.01
C ARG A 70 4.45 12.76 -8.64
N THR A 71 4.53 12.31 -7.38
CA THR A 71 3.84 11.11 -6.90
C THR A 71 2.78 11.46 -5.86
N THR A 72 3.12 11.41 -4.57
CA THR A 72 2.21 11.53 -3.43
C THR A 72 1.42 12.84 -3.45
N GLU A 73 2.07 13.95 -3.78
CA GLU A 73 1.39 15.24 -3.80
C GLU A 73 0.29 15.29 -4.87
N THR A 74 0.44 14.62 -6.02
CA THR A 74 -0.58 14.62 -7.09
C THR A 74 -1.94 14.06 -6.64
N ILE A 75 -1.91 13.14 -5.66
CA ILE A 75 -3.12 12.51 -5.13
C ILE A 75 -3.65 13.27 -3.91
N TYR A 76 -2.76 13.60 -2.96
CA TYR A 76 -3.16 14.04 -1.63
C TYR A 76 -3.18 15.55 -1.43
N ARG A 77 -2.49 16.36 -2.25
CA ARG A 77 -2.53 17.84 -2.23
C ARG A 77 -2.36 18.45 -0.83
N ILE A 78 -1.29 18.06 -0.14
CA ILE A 78 -1.05 18.45 1.26
C ILE A 78 -0.43 19.84 1.32
N LEU A 79 0.47 20.16 0.40
CA LEU A 79 1.29 21.36 0.46
C LEU A 79 0.81 22.39 -0.55
N HIS A 80 1.06 23.66 -0.26
CA HIS A 80 1.01 24.69 -1.28
C HIS A 80 2.41 24.78 -1.90
N ILE A 81 2.60 24.20 -3.08
CA ILE A 81 3.92 23.96 -3.66
C ILE A 81 4.74 25.25 -3.82
N PRO A 82 4.18 26.38 -4.30
CA PRO A 82 4.93 27.63 -4.40
C PRO A 82 5.42 28.16 -3.05
N THR A 83 4.65 27.97 -1.97
CA THR A 83 5.09 28.36 -0.62
C THR A 83 6.17 27.42 -0.12
N PHE A 84 5.98 26.12 -0.27
CA PHE A 84 6.96 25.12 0.14
C PHE A 84 8.32 25.32 -0.56
N ARG A 85 8.34 25.55 -1.88
CA ARG A 85 9.58 25.79 -2.64
C ARG A 85 10.31 27.04 -2.19
N ARG A 86 9.58 28.12 -1.90
CA ARG A 86 10.19 29.36 -1.38
C ARG A 86 10.89 29.13 -0.04
N ASP A 87 10.20 28.44 0.87
CA ASP A 87 10.74 28.15 2.20
C ASP A 87 11.91 27.13 2.11
N TYR A 88 11.85 26.22 1.13
CA TYR A 88 12.93 25.28 0.80
C TYR A 88 14.19 25.98 0.29
N GLU A 89 14.08 26.90 -0.67
CA GLU A 89 15.24 27.64 -1.18
C GLU A 89 15.87 28.53 -0.10
N ALA A 90 15.04 29.19 0.71
CA ALA A 90 15.52 30.02 1.81
C ALA A 90 16.38 29.23 2.82
N LEU A 91 16.09 27.95 3.02
CA LEU A 91 16.85 27.07 3.92
C LEU A 91 18.31 26.88 3.45
N TRP A 92 18.56 26.95 2.15
CA TRP A 92 19.91 26.84 1.56
C TRP A 92 20.66 28.18 1.50
N GLU A 93 19.95 29.30 1.60
CA GLU A 93 20.52 30.66 1.61
C GLU A 93 20.91 31.12 3.03
N SER A 94 20.17 30.69 4.04
CA SER A 94 20.43 31.04 5.44
C SER A 94 21.53 30.16 6.07
N GLY A 95 22.50 30.77 6.75
CA GLY A 95 23.38 30.05 7.69
C GLY A 95 22.58 29.31 8.77
N THR A 96 23.21 28.34 9.43
CA THR A 96 22.56 27.30 10.26
C THR A 96 21.58 27.84 11.31
N GLU A 97 20.28 27.77 11.03
CA GLU A 97 19.18 28.03 11.97
C GLU A 97 18.89 26.78 12.83
N PRO A 98 18.26 26.93 14.02
CA PRO A 98 17.74 25.80 14.78
C PRO A 98 16.72 24.99 13.95
N VAL A 99 16.57 23.70 14.26
CA VAL A 99 15.59 22.83 13.58
C VAL A 99 14.19 23.45 13.68
N SER A 100 13.64 23.83 12.52
CA SER A 100 12.34 24.46 12.43
C SER A 100 11.24 23.43 12.19
N ALA A 101 9.97 23.83 12.39
CA ALA A 101 8.83 23.00 12.00
C ALA A 101 8.83 22.68 10.49
N PHE A 102 9.38 23.60 9.67
CA PHE A 102 9.56 23.38 8.24
C PHE A 102 10.64 22.33 7.95
N THR A 103 11.77 22.34 8.67
CA THR A 103 12.83 21.31 8.51
C THR A 103 12.28 19.91 8.76
N VAL A 104 11.42 19.74 9.77
CA VAL A 104 10.74 18.45 10.05
C VAL A 104 9.76 18.09 8.94
N GLN A 105 8.98 19.06 8.44
CA GLN A 105 8.06 18.85 7.32
C GLN A 105 8.82 18.44 6.04
N LEU A 106 9.92 19.11 5.72
CA LEU A 106 10.81 18.78 4.61
C LEU A 106 11.35 17.36 4.74
N LYS A 107 11.82 16.96 5.93
CA LYS A 107 12.32 15.60 6.18
C LYS A 107 11.29 14.52 5.87
N LEU A 108 10.01 14.76 6.14
CA LEU A 108 8.94 13.83 5.77
C LEU A 108 8.71 13.80 4.26
N VAL A 109 8.76 14.95 3.58
CA VAL A 109 8.72 15.04 2.10
C VAL A 109 9.88 14.23 1.50
N LEU A 110 11.10 14.40 2.03
CA LEU A 110 12.27 13.64 1.60
C LEU A 110 12.12 12.14 1.86
N ALA A 111 11.55 11.74 3.00
CA ALA A 111 11.32 10.33 3.34
C ALA A 111 10.37 9.65 2.35
N ILE A 112 9.27 10.33 1.99
CA ILE A 112 8.33 9.83 0.99
C ILE A 112 9.01 9.77 -0.39
N GLY A 113 9.68 10.84 -0.80
CA GLY A 113 10.38 10.92 -2.10
C GLY A 113 11.46 9.85 -2.28
N ALA A 114 12.14 9.45 -1.20
CA ALA A 114 13.21 8.45 -1.23
C ALA A 114 12.77 7.08 -1.77
N THR A 115 11.48 6.75 -1.69
CA THR A 115 10.93 5.48 -2.19
C THR A 115 10.87 5.39 -3.72
N THR A 116 11.02 6.51 -4.44
CA THR A 116 10.98 6.58 -5.91
C THR A 116 12.20 7.26 -6.53
N TYR A 117 13.17 7.65 -5.69
CA TYR A 117 14.41 8.33 -6.06
C TYR A 117 15.29 7.47 -6.96
N ASP A 118 15.59 6.25 -6.54
CA ASP A 118 16.37 5.27 -7.29
C ASP A 118 15.69 3.90 -7.33
N GLU A 119 16.35 2.91 -7.91
CA GLU A 119 15.78 1.58 -8.08
C GLU A 119 16.03 0.65 -6.88
N GLN A 120 16.89 1.04 -5.93
CA GLN A 120 17.34 0.22 -4.80
C GLN A 120 16.83 0.72 -3.44
N PHE A 121 16.14 1.85 -3.42
CA PHE A 121 15.79 2.63 -2.23
C PHE A 121 17.02 2.84 -1.32
N SER A 122 18.09 3.39 -1.89
CA SER A 122 19.39 3.56 -1.22
C SER A 122 19.33 4.41 0.06
N LEU A 123 18.35 5.32 0.12
CA LEU A 123 18.15 6.25 1.24
C LEU A 123 17.19 5.74 2.32
N ARG A 124 16.86 4.44 2.34
CA ARG A 124 15.95 3.84 3.33
C ARG A 124 16.30 4.17 4.78
N ALA A 125 17.57 4.02 5.17
CA ALA A 125 18.00 4.33 6.53
C ALA A 125 17.77 5.81 6.90
N SER A 126 18.02 6.72 5.95
CA SER A 126 17.76 8.15 6.10
C SER A 126 16.26 8.44 6.21
N ALA A 127 15.43 7.82 5.37
CA ALA A 127 13.98 7.96 5.39
C ALA A 127 13.37 7.51 6.72
N ILE A 128 13.78 6.34 7.23
CA ILE A 128 13.34 5.85 8.56
C ILE A 128 13.78 6.83 9.65
N ARG A 129 15.03 7.29 9.62
CA ARG A 129 15.52 8.28 10.59
C ARG A 129 14.71 9.57 10.58
N TRP A 130 14.40 10.11 9.41
CA TRP A 130 13.58 11.32 9.26
C TRP A 130 12.17 11.15 9.86
N ILE A 131 11.57 9.97 9.71
CA ILE A 131 10.27 9.63 10.33
C ILE A 131 10.38 9.63 11.86
N TYR A 132 11.40 8.97 12.42
CA TYR A 132 11.63 8.91 13.87
C TYR A 132 11.92 10.30 14.47
N GLU A 133 12.69 11.13 13.77
CA GLU A 133 12.92 12.52 14.14
C GLU A 133 11.59 13.31 14.15
N ALA A 134 10.75 13.16 13.13
CA ALA A 134 9.45 13.83 13.07
C ALA A 134 8.48 13.38 14.17
N GLN A 135 8.43 12.09 14.48
CA GLN A 135 7.66 11.55 15.60
C GLN A 135 8.12 12.15 16.94
N THR A 136 9.44 12.26 17.16
CA THR A 136 10.02 12.87 18.36
C THR A 136 9.67 14.36 18.44
N TRP A 137 9.73 15.08 17.31
CA TRP A 137 9.31 16.48 17.27
C TRP A 137 7.83 16.66 17.64
N LEU A 138 6.96 15.82 17.08
CA LEU A 138 5.51 15.90 17.29
C LEU A 138 5.05 15.41 18.68
N SER A 139 5.90 14.70 19.43
CA SER A 139 5.59 14.30 20.81
C SER A 139 5.81 15.41 21.84
N HIS A 140 6.41 16.54 21.45
CA HIS A 140 6.68 17.66 22.35
C HIS A 140 5.37 18.26 22.91
N PRO A 141 5.22 18.44 24.24
CA PRO A 141 3.95 18.75 24.90
C PRO A 141 3.36 20.14 24.63
N ASN A 142 3.96 20.96 23.75
CA ASN A 142 3.45 22.29 23.43
C ASN A 142 2.23 22.22 22.50
N LEU A 143 1.04 22.04 23.10
CA LEU A 143 -0.23 21.87 22.38
C LEU A 143 -0.56 23.06 21.45
N LYS A 144 -0.20 24.30 21.80
CA LYS A 144 -0.53 25.49 20.98
C LYS A 144 0.21 25.50 19.65
N SER A 145 1.48 25.07 19.61
CA SER A 145 2.23 24.91 18.35
C SER A 145 1.76 23.73 17.51
N GLN A 146 0.99 22.79 18.09
CA GLN A 146 0.47 21.61 17.40
C GLN A 146 -0.91 21.80 16.75
N LEU A 147 -1.56 22.96 16.92
CA LEU A 147 -2.90 23.24 16.39
C LEU A 147 -2.88 24.31 15.27
N THR A 148 -1.98 24.14 14.31
CA THR A 148 -1.86 24.97 13.10
C THR A 148 -2.09 24.13 11.84
N ILE A 149 -2.37 24.76 10.70
CA ILE A 149 -2.46 24.02 9.43
C ILE A 149 -1.13 23.37 9.09
N GLN A 150 0.00 24.05 9.37
CA GLN A 150 1.33 23.48 9.16
C GLN A 150 1.57 22.22 10.00
N SER A 151 1.21 22.24 11.29
CA SER A 151 1.35 21.05 12.13
C SER A 151 0.44 19.92 11.66
N LEU A 152 -0.77 20.23 11.17
CA LEU A 152 -1.65 19.22 10.60
C LEU A 152 -1.08 18.62 9.31
N GLN A 153 -0.53 19.45 8.41
CA GLN A 153 0.22 19.01 7.22
C GLN A 153 1.38 18.07 7.61
N THR A 154 2.16 18.43 8.63
CA THR A 154 3.26 17.59 9.12
C THR A 154 2.76 16.26 9.70
N ASN A 155 1.63 16.23 10.42
CA ASN A 155 1.04 14.98 10.89
C ASN A 155 0.53 14.12 9.72
N THR A 156 -0.10 14.74 8.71
CA THR A 156 -0.55 14.03 7.49
C THR A 156 0.62 13.42 6.73
N LEU A 157 1.69 14.18 6.52
CA LEU A 157 2.93 13.69 5.90
C LEU A 157 3.57 12.57 6.73
N LEU A 158 3.51 12.65 8.06
CA LEU A 158 4.07 11.61 8.93
C LEU A 158 3.34 10.27 8.71
N VAL A 159 2.01 10.28 8.72
CA VAL A 159 1.22 9.06 8.49
C VAL A 159 1.51 8.47 7.10
N LEU A 160 1.57 9.31 6.07
CA LEU A 160 1.92 8.85 4.71
C LEU A 160 3.36 8.33 4.61
N ALA A 161 4.32 8.98 5.27
CA ALA A 161 5.71 8.53 5.30
C ALA A 161 5.83 7.17 6.00
N GLN A 162 5.10 6.96 7.09
CA GLN A 162 5.05 5.67 7.80
C GLN A 162 4.49 4.56 6.91
N GLU A 163 3.39 4.80 6.20
CA GLU A 163 2.80 3.85 5.25
C GLU A 163 3.70 3.60 4.02
N THR A 164 4.38 4.64 3.54
CA THR A 164 5.19 4.59 2.31
C THR A 164 6.57 3.97 2.56
N VAL A 165 7.15 4.13 3.75
CA VAL A 165 8.49 3.60 4.10
C VAL A 165 8.40 2.30 4.91
N ASP A 166 7.19 1.87 5.27
CA ASP A 166 6.92 0.70 6.11
C ASP A 166 7.53 0.85 7.53
N VAL A 167 7.15 1.93 8.23
CA VAL A 167 7.61 2.26 9.58
C VAL A 167 6.45 2.34 10.57
N GLY A 168 6.49 1.52 11.62
CA GLY A 168 5.52 1.56 12.72
C GLY A 168 4.38 0.54 12.63
N GLY A 169 4.48 -0.43 11.72
CA GLY A 169 3.53 -1.55 11.57
C GLY A 169 2.12 -1.13 11.16
N ASP A 170 1.14 -2.02 11.33
CA ASP A 170 -0.28 -1.84 10.93
C ASP A 170 -1.06 -0.76 11.72
N SER A 171 -0.36 0.15 12.40
CA SER A 171 -0.92 1.28 13.16
C SER A 171 -1.43 2.44 12.27
N VAL A 172 -1.46 2.28 10.93
CA VAL A 172 -1.90 3.34 10.00
C VAL A 172 -3.36 3.74 10.28
N TRP A 173 -4.25 2.78 10.56
CA TRP A 173 -5.64 3.09 10.93
C TRP A 173 -5.70 3.89 12.24
N ILE A 174 -4.98 3.48 13.29
CA ILE A 174 -4.96 4.18 14.58
C ILE A 174 -4.42 5.62 14.42
N SER A 175 -3.30 5.75 13.71
CA SER A 175 -2.63 7.03 13.47
C SER A 175 -3.51 7.97 12.62
N THR A 176 -4.19 7.43 11.62
CA THR A 176 -5.16 8.17 10.80
C THR A 176 -6.38 8.61 11.62
N GLY A 177 -6.90 7.75 12.49
CA GLY A 177 -7.98 8.12 13.41
C GLY A 177 -7.58 9.24 14.37
N ALA A 178 -6.33 9.25 14.86
CA ALA A 178 -5.81 10.34 15.66
C ALA A 178 -5.68 11.65 14.85
N LEU A 179 -5.19 11.57 13.61
CA LEU A 179 -5.10 12.69 12.67
C LEU A 179 -6.49 13.29 12.37
N LEU A 180 -7.49 12.45 12.09
CA LEU A 180 -8.87 12.86 11.85
C LEU A 180 -9.43 13.62 13.06
N ARG A 181 -9.29 13.07 14.28
CA ARG A 181 -9.76 13.73 15.50
C ARG A 181 -9.08 15.08 15.74
N ARG A 182 -7.79 15.22 15.42
CA ARG A 182 -7.08 16.51 15.47
C ARG A 182 -7.68 17.50 14.47
N ALA A 183 -7.95 17.08 13.23
CA ALA A 183 -8.58 17.92 12.22
C ALA A 183 -10.01 18.35 12.60
N VAL A 184 -10.80 17.44 13.17
CA VAL A 184 -12.14 17.73 13.71
C VAL A 184 -12.05 18.74 14.84
N HIS A 185 -11.13 18.55 15.79
CA HIS A 185 -10.89 19.50 16.88
C HIS A 185 -10.52 20.90 16.38
N MET A 186 -9.72 20.98 15.30
CA MET A 186 -9.39 22.24 14.62
C MET A 186 -10.55 22.80 13.76
N GLY A 187 -11.68 22.09 13.69
CA GLY A 187 -12.89 22.48 12.98
C GLY A 187 -12.80 22.39 11.46
N LEU A 188 -11.98 21.48 10.91
CA LEU A 188 -11.85 21.28 9.46
C LEU A 188 -13.05 20.56 8.84
N HIS A 189 -13.86 19.88 9.63
CA HIS A 189 -15.13 19.27 9.25
C HIS A 189 -16.27 20.27 9.00
N ILE A 190 -16.05 21.54 9.33
CA ILE A 190 -17.01 22.63 9.13
C ILE A 190 -16.54 23.50 7.96
N ASP A 191 -17.38 23.70 6.96
CA ASP A 191 -17.00 24.45 5.75
C ASP A 191 -16.57 25.89 6.07
N PRO A 192 -15.46 26.37 5.48
CA PRO A 192 -15.01 27.75 5.62
C PRO A 192 -16.05 28.82 5.25
N ALA A 193 -17.03 28.54 4.39
CA ALA A 193 -18.09 29.47 4.03
C ALA A 193 -18.95 29.89 5.24
N ARG A 194 -19.02 29.06 6.29
CA ARG A 194 -19.65 29.42 7.57
C ARG A 194 -18.80 30.35 8.44
N ARG A 195 -17.58 30.67 8.02
CA ARG A 195 -16.62 31.52 8.73
C ARG A 195 -16.36 32.81 7.93
N PRO A 196 -17.17 33.87 8.11
CA PRO A 196 -17.23 35.05 7.22
C PRO A 196 -15.97 35.94 7.17
N LYS A 197 -14.88 35.58 7.85
CA LYS A 197 -13.63 36.35 7.91
C LYS A 197 -12.41 35.58 7.39
N MET A 198 -12.59 34.38 6.85
CA MET A 198 -11.49 33.56 6.37
C MET A 198 -11.06 33.98 4.96
N LYS A 199 -9.75 34.20 4.76
CA LYS A 199 -9.19 34.48 3.43
C LYS A 199 -9.28 33.25 2.54
N THR A 200 -9.44 33.45 1.22
CA THR A 200 -9.55 32.39 0.21
C THR A 200 -8.45 31.35 0.33
N PHE A 201 -7.18 31.77 0.39
CA PHE A 201 -6.04 30.86 0.59
C PHE A 201 -6.21 29.95 1.81
N ALA A 202 -6.60 30.51 2.96
CA ALA A 202 -6.77 29.74 4.19
C ALA A 202 -7.99 28.80 4.13
N ALA A 203 -9.07 29.23 3.47
CA ALA A 203 -10.25 28.40 3.26
C ALA A 203 -9.91 27.19 2.37
N GLU A 204 -9.25 27.42 1.24
CA GLU A 204 -8.89 26.36 0.30
C GLU A 204 -7.86 25.40 0.90
N MET A 205 -6.84 25.88 1.62
CA MET A 205 -5.91 24.98 2.32
C MET A 205 -6.60 24.12 3.38
N ARG A 206 -7.65 24.62 4.05
CA ARG A 206 -8.46 23.80 4.98
C ARG A 206 -9.27 22.74 4.26
N ARG A 207 -9.93 23.09 3.15
CA ARG A 207 -10.67 22.12 2.32
C ARG A 207 -9.75 21.04 1.76
N ARG A 208 -8.57 21.42 1.26
CA ARG A 208 -7.55 20.49 0.77
C ARG A 208 -7.13 19.48 1.84
N ILE A 209 -6.67 19.95 3.00
CA ILE A 209 -6.24 19.05 4.08
C ILE A 209 -7.38 18.18 4.62
N TRP A 210 -8.58 18.73 4.75
CA TRP A 210 -9.74 17.93 5.12
C TRP A 210 -10.00 16.82 4.09
N ASN A 211 -10.01 17.16 2.80
CA ASN A 211 -10.19 16.21 1.71
C ASN A 211 -9.14 15.08 1.74
N THR A 212 -7.87 15.43 1.97
CA THR A 212 -6.77 14.46 2.13
C THR A 212 -7.03 13.50 3.28
N ILE A 213 -7.40 14.03 4.44
CA ILE A 213 -7.62 13.23 5.66
C ILE A 213 -8.82 12.29 5.46
N LEU A 214 -9.86 12.71 4.74
CA LEU A 214 -10.97 11.83 4.38
C LEU A 214 -10.51 10.67 3.51
N GLU A 215 -9.69 10.94 2.48
CA GLU A 215 -9.16 9.90 1.60
C GLU A 215 -8.33 8.88 2.39
N MET A 216 -7.41 9.35 3.24
CA MET A 216 -6.60 8.49 4.10
C MET A 216 -7.44 7.70 5.12
N ALA A 217 -8.45 8.33 5.72
CA ALA A 217 -9.37 7.70 6.67
C ALA A 217 -10.13 6.54 6.02
N LEU A 218 -10.59 6.73 4.79
CA LEU A 218 -11.31 5.70 4.04
C LEU A 218 -10.35 4.58 3.58
N GLN A 219 -9.19 4.92 3.04
CA GLN A 219 -8.17 3.94 2.62
C GLN A 219 -7.68 3.08 3.80
N SER A 220 -7.38 3.69 4.94
CA SER A 220 -6.93 2.94 6.12
C SER A 220 -8.01 1.99 6.66
N SER A 221 -9.30 2.34 6.54
CA SER A 221 -10.42 1.46 6.90
C SER A 221 -10.52 0.25 5.95
N MET A 222 -10.30 0.47 4.65
CA MET A 222 -10.23 -0.60 3.65
C MET A 222 -9.00 -1.51 3.78
N THR A 223 -7.90 -1.01 4.34
CA THR A 223 -6.67 -1.81 4.51
C THR A 223 -6.68 -2.61 5.80
N SER A 224 -7.21 -2.03 6.88
CA SER A 224 -7.21 -2.66 8.21
C SER A 224 -8.42 -3.56 8.49
N GLY A 225 -9.46 -3.52 7.63
CA GLY A 225 -10.77 -4.09 7.95
C GLY A 225 -11.51 -3.33 9.07
N GLY A 226 -10.99 -2.19 9.51
CA GLY A 226 -11.60 -1.37 10.56
C GLY A 226 -12.83 -0.59 10.06
N PRO A 227 -13.85 -0.36 10.89
CA PRO A 227 -15.02 0.41 10.49
C PRO A 227 -14.62 1.85 10.11
N PRO A 228 -15.27 2.47 9.11
CA PRO A 228 -15.02 3.86 8.77
C PRO A 228 -15.21 4.81 9.95
N PHE A 229 -14.31 5.78 10.09
CA PHE A 229 -14.31 6.70 11.24
C PHE A 229 -15.48 7.69 11.28
N LEU A 230 -16.13 7.94 10.14
CA LEU A 230 -17.18 8.94 9.99
C LEU A 230 -18.22 8.55 8.93
N SER A 231 -19.35 9.23 9.03
CA SER A 231 -20.47 9.22 8.10
C SER A 231 -20.48 10.50 7.25
N LEU A 232 -21.37 10.58 6.25
CA LEU A 232 -21.46 11.77 5.40
C LEU A 232 -22.11 12.94 6.14
N GLU A 233 -22.80 12.66 7.24
CA GLU A 233 -23.51 13.61 8.07
C GLU A 233 -22.59 14.30 9.10
N ASP A 234 -21.37 13.77 9.32
CA ASP A 234 -20.43 14.26 10.33
C ASP A 234 -19.62 15.50 9.89
N PHE A 235 -19.74 15.91 8.62
CA PHE A 235 -19.06 17.08 8.08
C PHE A 235 -19.89 17.75 7.00
N ASP A 236 -19.64 19.05 6.77
CA ASP A 236 -20.27 19.80 5.66
C ASP A 236 -19.26 20.54 4.79
N THR A 237 -17.96 20.33 5.03
CA THR A 237 -16.89 20.89 4.22
C THR A 237 -16.98 20.44 2.77
N GLU A 238 -17.13 21.41 1.87
CA GLU A 238 -17.20 21.19 0.44
C GLU A 238 -15.87 20.71 -0.14
N PRO A 239 -15.88 20.04 -1.31
CA PRO A 239 -14.66 19.70 -2.04
C PRO A 239 -13.78 20.94 -2.26
N PRO A 240 -12.44 20.77 -2.35
CA PRO A 240 -11.56 21.86 -2.74
C PRO A 240 -11.91 22.36 -4.15
N SER A 241 -11.66 23.65 -4.39
CA SER A 241 -11.93 24.27 -5.69
C SER A 241 -10.94 23.78 -6.75
N ASN A 242 -11.36 23.72 -8.02
CA ASN A 242 -10.52 23.34 -9.16
C ASN A 242 -9.54 24.48 -9.52
N LEU A 243 -8.54 24.69 -8.67
CA LEU A 243 -7.56 25.77 -8.75
C LEU A 243 -6.14 25.21 -8.73
N ASP A 244 -5.30 25.69 -9.62
CA ASP A 244 -3.85 25.51 -9.52
C ASP A 244 -3.30 26.31 -8.33
N ASP A 245 -2.16 25.90 -7.80
CA ASP A 245 -1.56 26.55 -6.64
C ASP A 245 -1.27 28.04 -6.86
N ASP A 246 -0.75 28.40 -8.04
CA ASP A 246 -0.45 29.81 -8.35
C ASP A 246 -1.70 30.70 -8.33
N GLN A 247 -2.88 30.13 -8.62
CA GLN A 247 -4.15 30.86 -8.54
C GLN A 247 -4.52 31.20 -7.10
N LEU A 248 -4.15 30.39 -6.10
CA LEU A 248 -4.52 30.63 -4.70
C LEU A 248 -3.95 31.92 -4.10
N LEU A 249 -2.91 32.48 -4.72
CA LEU A 249 -2.32 33.77 -4.33
C LEU A 249 -3.05 34.97 -4.93
N ALA A 250 -3.97 34.76 -5.88
CA ALA A 250 -4.78 35.81 -6.47
C ALA A 250 -5.85 36.34 -5.49
N ILE A 251 -6.28 37.58 -5.71
CA ILE A 251 -7.29 38.25 -4.86
C ILE A 251 -8.67 37.58 -4.99
N ASP A 252 -9.01 37.11 -6.19
CA ASP A 252 -10.28 36.45 -6.49
C ASP A 252 -10.06 35.33 -7.53
N PRO A 253 -9.58 34.15 -7.09
CA PRO A 253 -9.30 33.05 -8.00
C PRO A 253 -10.57 32.43 -8.53
N MET A 254 -10.66 32.31 -9.86
CA MET A 254 -11.77 31.63 -10.52
C MET A 254 -11.45 30.14 -10.71
N PRO A 255 -12.26 29.22 -10.14
CA PRO A 255 -12.10 27.79 -10.37
C PRO A 255 -12.24 27.46 -11.85
N LYS A 256 -11.37 26.58 -12.34
CA LYS A 256 -11.45 26.06 -13.70
C LYS A 256 -12.70 25.18 -13.87
N PRO A 257 -13.27 25.12 -15.08
CA PRO A 257 -14.30 24.15 -15.43
C PRO A 257 -13.88 22.71 -15.09
N GLU A 258 -14.84 21.82 -14.85
CA GLU A 258 -14.58 20.43 -14.47
C GLU A 258 -13.82 19.63 -15.54
N ASP A 259 -13.96 20.01 -16.81
CA ASP A 259 -13.30 19.40 -17.96
C ASP A 259 -11.91 20.00 -18.26
N GLU A 260 -11.45 20.97 -17.47
CA GLU A 260 -10.09 21.50 -17.54
C GLU A 260 -9.25 21.00 -16.37
N PHE A 261 -8.08 20.47 -16.71
CA PHE A 261 -7.15 19.94 -15.71
C PHE A 261 -6.57 21.06 -14.83
N SER A 262 -6.47 20.76 -13.55
CA SER A 262 -5.64 21.47 -12.58
C SER A 262 -4.92 20.46 -11.71
N GLN A 263 -3.95 20.96 -10.93
CA GLN A 263 -3.29 20.16 -9.90
C GLN A 263 -4.26 19.56 -8.86
N MET A 264 -5.51 20.05 -8.76
CA MET A 264 -6.54 19.53 -7.85
C MET A 264 -7.47 18.49 -8.49
N SER A 265 -7.40 18.27 -9.81
CA SER A 265 -8.39 17.46 -10.52
C SER A 265 -8.51 16.02 -9.99
N ILE A 266 -7.40 15.37 -9.63
CA ILE A 266 -7.41 14.00 -9.11
C ILE A 266 -8.07 13.95 -7.72
N ALA A 267 -7.68 14.83 -6.80
CA ALA A 267 -8.26 14.89 -5.47
C ALA A 267 -9.78 15.20 -5.51
N ILE A 268 -10.22 16.08 -6.41
CA ILE A 268 -11.64 16.38 -6.66
C ILE A 268 -12.36 15.16 -7.23
N ALA A 269 -11.75 14.46 -8.19
CA ALA A 269 -12.33 13.28 -8.79
C ALA A 269 -12.53 12.15 -7.76
N LEU A 270 -11.53 11.88 -6.92
CA LEU A 270 -11.64 10.93 -5.80
C LEU A 270 -12.70 11.39 -4.79
N ARG A 271 -12.78 12.69 -4.50
CA ARG A 271 -13.84 13.23 -3.62
C ARG A 271 -15.24 12.95 -4.14
N LYS A 272 -15.46 12.95 -5.45
CA LYS A 272 -16.77 12.62 -6.06
C LYS A 272 -17.14 11.15 -5.93
N THR A 273 -16.16 10.25 -5.93
CA THR A 273 -16.40 8.81 -5.70
C THR A 273 -16.43 8.43 -4.22
N PHE A 274 -16.06 9.35 -3.32
CA PHE A 274 -15.97 9.08 -1.87
C PHE A 274 -17.27 8.52 -1.25
N PRO A 275 -18.48 9.06 -1.54
CA PRO A 275 -19.70 8.55 -0.91
C PRO A 275 -19.96 7.07 -1.18
N ILE A 276 -19.79 6.63 -2.43
CA ILE A 276 -20.02 5.23 -2.81
C ILE A 276 -18.90 4.32 -2.27
N ARG A 277 -17.64 4.78 -2.28
CA ARG A 277 -16.53 4.04 -1.67
C ARG A 277 -16.68 3.90 -0.16
N LEU A 278 -17.22 4.92 0.51
CA LEU A 278 -17.57 4.86 1.94
C LEU A 278 -18.68 3.84 2.20
N ALA A 279 -19.71 3.76 1.35
CA ALA A 279 -20.76 2.75 1.46
C ALA A 279 -20.20 1.32 1.31
N VAL A 280 -19.30 1.10 0.36
CA VAL A 280 -18.59 -0.17 0.19
C VAL A 280 -17.78 -0.53 1.45
N ALA A 281 -16.97 0.40 1.97
CA ALA A 281 -16.19 0.16 3.19
C ALA A 281 -17.08 -0.13 4.41
N LYS A 282 -18.22 0.54 4.53
CA LYS A 282 -19.21 0.25 5.59
C LYS A 282 -19.79 -1.16 5.46
N LEU A 283 -20.13 -1.60 4.25
CA LEU A 283 -20.66 -2.95 4.01
C LEU A 283 -19.63 -4.02 4.35
N LEU A 284 -18.37 -3.84 3.90
CA LEU A 284 -17.31 -4.82 4.09
C LEU A 284 -16.88 -4.97 5.54
N ASN A 285 -16.96 -3.89 6.32
CA ASN A 285 -16.52 -3.83 7.71
C ASN A 285 -17.71 -3.85 8.70
N ASP A 286 -18.92 -4.22 8.26
CA ASP A 286 -20.07 -4.42 9.14
C ASP A 286 -20.02 -5.82 9.78
N ILE A 287 -19.74 -5.85 11.08
CA ILE A 287 -19.65 -7.07 11.89
C ILE A 287 -21.04 -7.70 12.10
N SER A 288 -22.10 -6.90 12.02
CA SER A 288 -23.46 -7.32 12.39
C SER A 288 -24.20 -8.03 11.27
N SER A 289 -23.85 -7.74 10.01
CA SER A 289 -24.53 -8.27 8.85
C SER A 289 -23.55 -8.49 7.69
N PRO A 290 -23.21 -9.74 7.33
CA PRO A 290 -22.49 -9.99 6.09
C PRO A 290 -23.38 -9.51 4.93
N GLY A 291 -22.89 -8.57 4.13
CA GLY A 291 -23.64 -7.96 3.04
C GLY A 291 -24.34 -8.98 2.14
N THR A 292 -25.52 -8.65 1.63
CA THR A 292 -26.23 -9.54 0.71
C THR A 292 -25.65 -9.45 -0.69
N TYR A 293 -25.81 -10.51 -1.49
CA TYR A 293 -25.35 -10.47 -2.88
C TYR A 293 -26.05 -9.38 -3.69
N GLU A 294 -27.34 -9.16 -3.45
CA GLU A 294 -28.11 -8.08 -4.06
C GLU A 294 -27.53 -6.71 -3.74
N GLU A 295 -27.15 -6.46 -2.48
CA GLU A 295 -26.53 -5.21 -2.07
C GLU A 295 -25.13 -5.03 -2.69
N THR A 296 -24.35 -6.11 -2.77
CA THR A 296 -23.08 -6.12 -3.51
C THR A 296 -23.27 -5.71 -4.98
N LEU A 297 -24.26 -6.27 -5.67
CA LEU A 297 -24.55 -5.92 -7.06
C LEU A 297 -25.02 -4.46 -7.20
N ARG A 298 -25.80 -3.95 -6.25
CA ARG A 298 -26.25 -2.55 -6.23
C ARG A 298 -25.08 -1.60 -6.08
N LEU A 299 -24.23 -1.80 -5.05
CA LEU A 299 -23.08 -0.94 -4.79
C LEU A 299 -22.05 -1.01 -5.92
N ASP A 300 -21.84 -2.18 -6.51
CA ASP A 300 -20.95 -2.35 -7.66
C ASP A 300 -21.45 -1.54 -8.87
N ALA A 301 -22.75 -1.58 -9.18
CA ALA A 301 -23.33 -0.84 -10.29
C ALA A 301 -23.14 0.68 -10.10
N GLU A 302 -23.38 1.19 -8.88
CA GLU A 302 -23.17 2.58 -8.51
C GLU A 302 -21.69 2.97 -8.56
N LEU A 303 -20.80 2.12 -8.04
CA LEU A 303 -19.35 2.34 -8.02
C LEU A 303 -18.79 2.41 -9.44
N ARG A 304 -19.16 1.47 -10.32
CA ARG A 304 -18.71 1.45 -11.71
C ARG A 304 -19.29 2.59 -12.53
N ALA A 305 -20.53 3.02 -12.26
CA ALA A 305 -21.09 4.22 -12.89
C ALA A 305 -20.33 5.49 -12.49
N SER A 306 -19.98 5.62 -11.21
CA SER A 306 -19.19 6.73 -10.67
C SER A 306 -17.76 6.72 -11.25
N TYR A 307 -17.11 5.56 -11.26
CA TYR A 307 -15.78 5.38 -11.86
C TYR A 307 -15.76 5.70 -13.36
N LYS A 308 -16.77 5.24 -14.12
CA LYS A 308 -16.90 5.57 -15.55
C LYS A 308 -17.02 7.08 -15.79
N THR A 309 -17.73 7.78 -14.91
CA THR A 309 -17.86 9.24 -14.97
C THR A 309 -16.51 9.91 -14.69
N LEU A 310 -15.80 9.43 -13.66
CA LEU A 310 -14.43 9.85 -13.36
C LEU A 310 -13.51 9.68 -14.57
N CYS A 311 -13.45 8.49 -15.18
CA CYS A 311 -12.59 8.23 -16.34
C CYS A 311 -12.90 9.16 -17.51
N ARG A 312 -14.19 9.40 -17.80
CA ARG A 312 -14.60 10.31 -18.89
C ARG A 312 -14.15 11.74 -18.62
N ASN A 313 -14.21 12.20 -17.38
CA ASN A 313 -13.76 13.54 -17.02
C ASN A 313 -12.24 13.67 -17.18
N LEU A 314 -11.47 12.69 -16.69
CA LEU A 314 -10.01 12.68 -16.90
C LEU A 314 -9.64 12.63 -18.39
N GLN A 315 -10.36 11.86 -19.21
CA GLN A 315 -10.16 11.82 -20.66
C GLN A 315 -10.46 13.17 -21.35
N ARG A 316 -11.47 13.91 -20.89
CA ARG A 316 -11.76 15.26 -21.38
C ARG A 316 -10.64 16.23 -21.01
N CYS A 317 -10.15 16.16 -19.78
CA CYS A 317 -8.98 16.92 -19.34
C CYS A 317 -7.77 16.68 -20.25
N SER A 318 -7.52 15.44 -20.68
CA SER A 318 -6.45 15.11 -21.63
C SER A 318 -6.68 15.55 -23.07
N SER A 319 -7.94 15.78 -23.47
CA SER A 319 -8.28 16.15 -24.85
C SER A 319 -8.15 17.65 -25.10
N ASN A 320 -8.15 18.45 -24.04
CA ASN A 320 -7.99 19.90 -24.12
C ASN A 320 -6.52 20.29 -24.33
N SER A 321 -6.27 21.39 -25.03
CA SER A 321 -4.92 21.92 -25.26
C SER A 321 -4.36 22.52 -23.97
N GLY A 322 -3.81 21.69 -23.09
CA GLY A 322 -3.29 22.12 -21.79
C GLY A 322 -2.62 20.99 -20.99
N PRO A 323 -2.29 21.26 -19.72
CA PRO A 323 -1.84 20.23 -18.78
C PRO A 323 -2.85 19.08 -18.72
N SER A 324 -2.37 17.85 -18.54
CA SER A 324 -3.21 16.65 -18.49
C SER A 324 -2.79 15.74 -17.34
N PRO A 325 -3.67 14.84 -16.88
CA PRO A 325 -3.30 13.84 -15.87
C PRO A 325 -2.10 13.02 -16.32
N SER A 326 -1.10 12.91 -15.46
CA SER A 326 0.05 12.03 -15.66
C SER A 326 -0.36 10.56 -15.67
N GLN A 327 0.49 9.72 -16.25
CA GLN A 327 0.27 8.27 -16.24
C GLN A 327 0.26 7.70 -14.81
N PHE A 328 1.06 8.28 -13.90
CA PHE A 328 1.05 7.92 -12.49
C PHE A 328 -0.33 8.14 -11.87
N GLU A 329 -0.90 9.33 -12.04
CA GLU A 329 -2.21 9.70 -11.48
C GLU A 329 -3.32 8.78 -11.99
N ILE A 330 -3.36 8.52 -13.30
CA ILE A 330 -4.37 7.64 -13.91
C ILE A 330 -4.28 6.23 -13.32
N ARG A 331 -3.07 5.64 -13.28
CA ARG A 331 -2.89 4.28 -12.78
C ARG A 331 -3.12 4.17 -11.27
N ALA A 332 -2.74 5.18 -10.49
CA ALA A 332 -3.00 5.21 -9.05
C ALA A 332 -4.51 5.22 -8.77
N VAL A 333 -5.28 6.04 -9.51
CA VAL A 333 -6.74 6.04 -9.41
C VAL A 333 -7.34 4.71 -9.86
N ASP A 334 -6.84 4.12 -10.95
CA ASP A 334 -7.30 2.81 -11.41
C ASP A 334 -7.11 1.73 -10.34
N VAL A 335 -5.92 1.64 -9.74
CA VAL A 335 -5.65 0.68 -8.66
C VAL A 335 -6.57 0.91 -7.47
N LEU A 336 -6.76 2.17 -7.05
CA LEU A 336 -7.69 2.51 -5.98
C LEU A 336 -9.10 2.02 -6.31
N MET A 337 -9.65 2.35 -7.49
CA MET A 337 -11.03 2.01 -7.85
C MET A 337 -11.24 0.51 -8.03
N TYR A 338 -10.31 -0.19 -8.70
CA TYR A 338 -10.40 -1.65 -8.85
C TYR A 338 -10.21 -2.39 -7.53
N ARG A 339 -9.50 -1.83 -6.55
CA ARG A 339 -9.46 -2.40 -5.19
C ARG A 339 -10.86 -2.49 -4.58
N TYR A 340 -11.65 -1.40 -4.62
CA TYR A 340 -13.02 -1.42 -4.08
C TYR A 340 -13.94 -2.37 -4.86
N ILE A 341 -13.83 -2.38 -6.20
CA ILE A 341 -14.62 -3.28 -7.04
C ILE A 341 -14.29 -4.74 -6.71
N SER A 342 -13.00 -5.07 -6.62
CA SER A 342 -12.55 -6.42 -6.27
C SER A 342 -13.06 -6.81 -4.89
N ALA A 343 -12.74 -6.03 -3.85
CA ALA A 343 -13.09 -6.32 -2.45
C ALA A 343 -14.59 -6.54 -2.24
N LEU A 344 -15.45 -5.79 -2.94
CA LEU A 344 -16.89 -5.95 -2.89
C LEU A 344 -17.38 -7.33 -3.37
N HIS A 345 -16.64 -7.95 -4.30
CA HIS A 345 -16.97 -9.24 -4.91
C HIS A 345 -16.18 -10.43 -4.35
N VAL A 346 -15.05 -10.21 -3.67
CA VAL A 346 -14.26 -11.29 -3.01
C VAL A 346 -15.14 -12.18 -2.10
N PRO A 347 -16.10 -11.66 -1.30
CA PRO A 347 -16.98 -12.50 -0.49
C PRO A 347 -17.74 -13.59 -1.26
N PHE A 348 -18.00 -13.34 -2.53
CA PHE A 348 -18.76 -14.23 -3.42
C PHE A 348 -17.86 -14.96 -4.41
N PHE A 349 -16.55 -14.68 -4.42
CA PHE A 349 -15.61 -15.28 -5.37
C PHE A 349 -15.53 -16.79 -5.20
N SER A 350 -15.44 -17.22 -3.96
CA SER A 350 -15.33 -18.61 -3.61
C SER A 350 -16.61 -19.43 -3.83
N PRO A 351 -17.77 -18.99 -3.33
CA PRO A 351 -19.03 -19.61 -3.70
C PRO A 351 -19.19 -19.71 -5.22
N ALA A 352 -18.72 -18.71 -5.98
CA ALA A 352 -18.78 -18.73 -7.44
C ALA A 352 -17.93 -19.82 -8.12
N LEU A 353 -17.00 -20.47 -7.42
CA LEU A 353 -16.27 -21.62 -7.94
C LEU A 353 -17.15 -22.87 -8.02
N HIS A 354 -18.26 -22.91 -7.28
CA HIS A 354 -19.16 -24.07 -7.21
C HIS A 354 -20.61 -23.73 -7.57
N GLU A 355 -21.00 -22.46 -7.46
CA GLU A 355 -22.38 -22.00 -7.67
C GLU A 355 -22.46 -20.98 -8.81
N THR A 356 -23.22 -21.30 -9.84
CA THR A 356 -23.40 -20.44 -11.03
C THR A 356 -24.08 -19.11 -10.71
N ALA A 357 -24.79 -19.01 -9.57
CA ALA A 357 -25.45 -17.79 -9.12
C ALA A 357 -24.47 -16.61 -8.95
N TYR A 358 -23.20 -16.90 -8.65
CA TYR A 358 -22.18 -15.88 -8.41
C TYR A 358 -21.16 -15.75 -9.56
N ALA A 359 -21.42 -16.32 -10.73
CA ALA A 359 -20.52 -16.30 -11.89
C ALA A 359 -20.09 -14.88 -12.30
N PHE A 360 -20.95 -13.89 -12.07
CA PHE A 360 -20.61 -12.49 -12.28
C PHE A 360 -19.49 -12.02 -11.35
N SER A 361 -19.54 -12.35 -10.05
CA SER A 361 -18.49 -12.00 -9.09
C SER A 361 -17.16 -12.64 -9.47
N ARG A 362 -17.16 -13.93 -9.87
CA ARG A 362 -15.97 -14.62 -10.38
C ARG A 362 -15.30 -13.83 -11.52
N LYS A 363 -16.10 -13.43 -12.51
CA LYS A 363 -15.61 -12.62 -13.62
C LYS A 363 -15.05 -11.27 -13.17
N ILE A 364 -15.78 -10.53 -12.33
CA ILE A 364 -15.38 -9.17 -11.91
C ILE A 364 -14.11 -9.19 -11.09
N VAL A 365 -13.94 -10.15 -10.17
CA VAL A 365 -12.72 -10.29 -9.37
C VAL A 365 -11.50 -10.52 -10.26
N ILE A 366 -11.59 -11.40 -11.25
CA ILE A 366 -10.47 -11.71 -12.15
C ILE A 366 -10.16 -10.56 -13.12
N GLU A 367 -11.19 -9.88 -13.63
CA GLU A 367 -10.98 -8.68 -14.45
C GLU A 367 -10.34 -7.54 -13.63
N ALA A 368 -10.79 -7.32 -12.40
CA ALA A 368 -10.22 -6.31 -11.50
C ALA A 368 -8.78 -6.65 -11.10
N ALA A 369 -8.49 -7.91 -10.75
CA ALA A 369 -7.15 -8.38 -10.42
C ALA A 369 -6.16 -8.16 -11.58
N LEU A 370 -6.55 -8.49 -12.81
CA LEU A 370 -5.74 -8.22 -14.00
C LEU A 370 -5.48 -6.72 -14.21
N LYS A 371 -6.49 -5.87 -14.02
CA LYS A 371 -6.37 -4.41 -14.16
C LYS A 371 -5.47 -3.80 -13.10
N ILE A 372 -5.55 -4.30 -11.87
CA ILE A 372 -4.65 -3.95 -10.78
C ILE A 372 -3.22 -4.34 -11.16
N TRP A 373 -3.00 -5.60 -11.54
CA TRP A 373 -1.68 -6.13 -11.87
C TRP A 373 -1.02 -5.33 -12.99
N TYR A 374 -1.70 -5.10 -14.11
CA TYR A 374 -1.12 -4.35 -15.22
C TYR A 374 -0.95 -2.84 -14.96
N SER A 375 -1.63 -2.29 -13.95
CA SER A 375 -1.38 -0.91 -13.52
C SER A 375 -0.04 -0.78 -12.78
N VAL A 376 0.27 -1.74 -11.90
CA VAL A 376 1.51 -1.72 -11.10
C VAL A 376 2.69 -2.43 -11.77
N TYR A 377 2.42 -3.38 -12.66
CA TYR A 377 3.38 -4.19 -13.39
C TYR A 377 2.98 -4.28 -14.88
N PRO A 378 3.19 -3.21 -15.67
CA PRO A 378 2.77 -3.16 -17.06
C PRO A 378 3.59 -4.14 -17.93
N PRO A 379 2.96 -4.89 -18.86
CA PRO A 379 3.65 -5.73 -19.83
C PRO A 379 4.66 -4.95 -20.67
N LEU A 380 5.83 -5.55 -20.95
CA LEU A 380 6.90 -4.97 -21.77
C LEU A 380 6.42 -4.44 -23.15
N SER A 381 5.36 -5.05 -23.71
CA SER A 381 4.77 -4.65 -25.00
C SER A 381 4.00 -3.32 -24.97
N ILE A 382 3.57 -2.85 -23.80
CA ILE A 382 2.85 -1.57 -23.65
C ILE A 382 3.85 -0.41 -23.48
N THR A 383 5.03 -0.69 -22.93
CA THR A 383 6.09 0.32 -22.71
C THR A 383 6.70 0.84 -24.02
N THR A 384 6.63 0.07 -25.11
CA THR A 384 7.21 0.43 -26.42
C THR A 384 6.24 1.18 -27.36
N ALA A 385 4.97 1.35 -26.98
CA ALA A 385 3.93 1.86 -27.88
C ALA A 385 3.69 3.39 -27.83
N GLN A 386 4.41 4.15 -27.00
CA GLN A 386 4.31 5.62 -26.97
C GLN A 386 5.58 6.30 -27.48
N PRO A 387 5.70 6.56 -28.79
CA PRO A 387 6.58 7.61 -29.28
C PRO A 387 5.88 8.97 -28.99
N HIS A 388 6.67 9.95 -28.55
CA HIS A 388 6.32 11.38 -28.37
C HIS A 388 5.90 11.85 -26.97
N SER A 389 6.89 12.04 -26.07
CA SER A 389 7.17 13.34 -25.42
C SER A 389 8.33 13.20 -24.41
N ASP A 390 9.27 14.14 -24.47
CA ASP A 390 10.40 14.42 -23.56
C ASP A 390 11.10 13.24 -22.86
N ALA A 391 12.28 12.91 -23.40
CA ALA A 391 13.19 11.83 -23.02
C ALA A 391 13.74 11.85 -21.57
N ALA A 392 13.33 12.79 -20.72
CA ALA A 392 13.64 12.80 -19.28
C ALA A 392 12.50 12.27 -18.40
N SER A 393 11.26 12.24 -18.92
CA SER A 393 10.05 11.88 -18.17
C SER A 393 9.39 10.56 -18.62
N SER A 394 9.63 10.12 -19.86
CA SER A 394 8.84 9.04 -20.47
C SER A 394 9.19 7.60 -20.04
N ASN A 395 10.20 7.39 -19.19
CA ASN A 395 10.67 6.05 -18.78
C ASN A 395 10.62 5.77 -17.27
N ARG A 396 10.08 6.69 -16.45
CA ARG A 396 10.01 6.49 -14.99
C ARG A 396 8.68 5.87 -14.58
N ASN A 397 8.69 4.56 -14.33
CA ASN A 397 7.52 3.85 -13.81
C ASN A 397 7.41 4.00 -12.28
N ASP A 398 7.08 5.22 -11.82
CA ASP A 398 7.06 5.57 -10.40
C ASP A 398 6.09 4.70 -9.59
N LEU A 399 4.94 4.31 -10.16
CA LEU A 399 3.99 3.43 -9.48
C LEU A 399 4.56 2.02 -9.28
N ALA A 400 5.26 1.47 -10.26
CA ALA A 400 5.94 0.18 -10.10
C ALA A 400 7.04 0.26 -9.04
N ARG A 401 7.80 1.37 -8.99
CA ARG A 401 8.82 1.60 -7.96
C ARG A 401 8.20 1.69 -6.57
N LEU A 402 7.12 2.46 -6.40
CA LEU A 402 6.37 2.52 -5.14
C LEU A 402 5.89 1.14 -4.69
N THR A 403 5.39 0.34 -5.62
CA THR A 403 4.84 -1.00 -5.34
C THR A 403 5.93 -1.99 -4.89
N VAL A 404 7.15 -1.87 -5.42
CA VAL A 404 8.28 -2.74 -5.03
C VAL A 404 8.99 -2.24 -3.78
N ALA A 405 9.34 -0.95 -3.72
CA ALA A 405 10.26 -0.43 -2.71
C ALA A 405 9.60 0.26 -1.51
N GLY A 406 8.38 0.78 -1.67
CA GLY A 406 7.77 1.70 -0.72
C GLY A 406 6.40 1.25 -0.20
N SER A 407 5.34 1.75 -0.83
CA SER A 407 3.97 1.72 -0.33
C SER A 407 3.45 0.32 -0.05
N VAL A 408 3.19 0.05 1.24
CA VAL A 408 2.56 -1.18 1.71
C VAL A 408 1.19 -1.36 1.05
N PHE A 409 0.41 -0.29 0.89
CA PHE A 409 -0.90 -0.35 0.22
C PHE A 409 -0.81 -0.92 -1.20
N PHE A 410 0.00 -0.33 -2.08
CA PHE A 410 0.10 -0.77 -3.47
C PHE A 410 0.69 -2.19 -3.57
N ARG A 411 1.67 -2.52 -2.72
CA ARG A 411 2.25 -3.86 -2.62
C ARG A 411 1.21 -4.91 -2.25
N THR A 412 0.43 -4.67 -1.20
CA THR A 412 -0.62 -5.60 -0.74
C THR A 412 -1.70 -5.79 -1.79
N VAL A 413 -2.13 -4.72 -2.47
CA VAL A 413 -3.15 -4.81 -3.54
C VAL A 413 -2.64 -5.63 -4.73
N ALA A 414 -1.36 -5.46 -5.11
CA ALA A 414 -0.73 -6.24 -6.16
C ALA A 414 -0.67 -7.73 -5.79
N MET A 415 -0.27 -8.05 -4.55
CA MET A 415 -0.19 -9.42 -4.05
C MET A 415 -1.57 -10.08 -3.95
N GLN A 416 -2.59 -9.34 -3.52
CA GLN A 416 -3.98 -9.84 -3.51
C GLN A 416 -4.45 -10.19 -4.93
N ALA A 417 -4.12 -9.36 -5.92
CA ALA A 417 -4.48 -9.62 -7.31
C ALA A 417 -3.80 -10.90 -7.86
N THR A 418 -2.51 -11.12 -7.60
CA THR A 418 -1.81 -12.36 -8.04
C THR A 418 -2.39 -13.59 -7.38
N VAL A 419 -2.70 -13.51 -6.09
CA VAL A 419 -3.33 -14.57 -5.31
C VAL A 419 -4.71 -14.94 -5.87
N LEU A 420 -5.58 -13.97 -6.13
CA LEU A 420 -6.92 -14.22 -6.67
C LEU A 420 -6.88 -14.88 -8.06
N ILE A 421 -5.92 -14.47 -8.90
CA ILE A 421 -5.70 -15.09 -10.21
C ILE A 421 -5.19 -16.53 -10.07
N ALA A 422 -4.29 -16.79 -9.12
CA ALA A 422 -3.80 -18.13 -8.89
C ALA A 422 -4.89 -19.07 -8.38
N VAL A 423 -5.78 -18.60 -7.49
CA VAL A 423 -6.95 -19.36 -7.03
C VAL A 423 -7.85 -19.74 -8.21
N GLU A 424 -8.11 -18.81 -9.14
CA GLU A 424 -8.89 -19.09 -10.35
C GLU A 424 -8.26 -20.17 -11.23
N LEU A 425 -6.96 -20.08 -11.48
CA LEU A 425 -6.24 -21.05 -12.30
C LEU A 425 -6.27 -22.44 -11.67
N THR A 426 -6.03 -22.52 -10.36
CA THR A 426 -6.12 -23.79 -9.63
C THR A 426 -7.53 -24.38 -9.67
N ALA A 427 -8.57 -23.55 -9.52
CA ALA A 427 -9.95 -24.00 -9.61
C ALA A 427 -10.29 -24.53 -11.02
N GLN A 428 -9.90 -23.83 -12.09
CA GLN A 428 -10.10 -24.29 -13.47
C GLN A 428 -9.45 -25.65 -13.72
N LEU A 429 -8.20 -25.83 -13.28
CA LEU A 429 -7.48 -27.09 -13.46
C LEU A 429 -8.11 -28.25 -12.67
N GLN A 430 -8.67 -27.99 -11.50
CA GLN A 430 -9.39 -29.01 -10.73
C GLN A 430 -10.74 -29.38 -11.37
N GLU A 431 -11.44 -28.42 -11.99
CA GLU A 431 -12.67 -28.70 -12.76
C GLU A 431 -12.36 -29.57 -14.00
N GLU A 432 -11.21 -29.38 -14.65
CA GLU A 432 -10.79 -30.12 -15.86
C GLU A 432 -10.63 -31.64 -15.64
N GLU A 433 -10.25 -32.09 -14.43
CA GLU A 433 -10.20 -33.52 -14.08
C GLU A 433 -11.56 -34.23 -14.31
N SER A 434 -12.66 -33.48 -14.26
CA SER A 434 -14.02 -34.02 -14.34
C SER A 434 -14.71 -33.90 -15.71
N LEU A 435 -14.32 -32.93 -16.56
CA LEU A 435 -15.06 -32.56 -17.77
C LEU A 435 -14.22 -32.48 -19.07
N GLY A 436 -12.90 -32.71 -19.00
CA GLY A 436 -11.99 -32.66 -20.16
C GLY A 436 -11.26 -31.31 -20.30
N HIS A 437 -10.29 -31.25 -21.21
CA HIS A 437 -9.31 -30.15 -21.30
C HIS A 437 -9.97 -28.80 -21.64
N ILE A 438 -9.84 -27.84 -20.73
CA ILE A 438 -10.21 -26.42 -20.96
C ILE A 438 -8.89 -25.67 -21.24
N PRO A 439 -8.83 -24.79 -22.24
CA PRO A 439 -7.62 -23.99 -22.45
C PRO A 439 -7.53 -22.92 -21.35
N LEU A 440 -6.51 -23.04 -20.48
CA LEU A 440 -6.17 -21.98 -19.54
C LEU A 440 -5.84 -20.68 -20.25
N ARG A 441 -6.23 -19.57 -19.62
CA ARG A 441 -5.94 -18.23 -20.11
C ARG A 441 -4.45 -17.89 -19.98
N PRO A 442 -3.71 -17.66 -21.10
CA PRO A 442 -2.27 -17.41 -21.04
C PRO A 442 -1.89 -16.12 -20.30
N ASP A 443 -2.77 -15.13 -20.31
CA ASP A 443 -2.55 -13.86 -19.63
C ASP A 443 -2.63 -14.00 -18.10
N LEU A 444 -3.49 -14.89 -17.59
CA LEU A 444 -3.54 -15.23 -16.16
C LEU A 444 -2.29 -15.98 -15.70
N LEU A 445 -1.81 -16.95 -16.49
CA LEU A 445 -0.58 -17.70 -16.20
C LEU A 445 0.63 -16.76 -16.08
N SER A 446 0.76 -15.82 -17.03
CA SER A 446 1.82 -14.79 -16.99
C SER A 446 1.81 -13.98 -15.70
N VAL A 447 0.62 -13.66 -15.13
CA VAL A 447 0.54 -12.91 -13.88
C VAL A 447 1.07 -13.69 -12.69
N VAL A 448 0.83 -15.00 -12.62
CA VAL A 448 1.34 -15.82 -11.51
C VAL A 448 2.87 -15.95 -11.59
N ASP A 449 3.41 -16.19 -12.80
CA ASP A 449 4.84 -16.24 -13.06
C ASP A 449 5.53 -14.91 -12.73
N ASP A 450 5.00 -13.80 -13.26
CA ASP A 450 5.51 -12.47 -12.98
C ASP A 450 5.35 -12.11 -11.50
N GLY A 451 4.29 -12.58 -10.83
CA GLY A 451 4.04 -12.41 -9.40
C GLY A 451 5.13 -13.02 -8.53
N LYS A 452 5.59 -14.22 -8.86
CA LYS A 452 6.75 -14.85 -8.19
C LYS A 452 8.02 -14.02 -8.36
N ALA A 453 8.32 -13.59 -9.59
CA ALA A 453 9.51 -12.77 -9.87
C ALA A 453 9.44 -11.40 -9.17
N TRP A 454 8.26 -10.78 -9.14
CA TRP A 454 8.00 -9.52 -8.48
C TRP A 454 8.16 -9.61 -6.95
N CYS A 455 7.67 -10.69 -6.32
CA CYS A 455 7.88 -10.91 -4.88
C CYS A 455 9.37 -11.02 -4.53
N LEU A 456 10.16 -11.76 -5.33
CA LEU A 456 11.60 -11.85 -5.14
C LEU A 456 12.26 -10.47 -5.27
N LYS A 457 11.85 -9.69 -6.29
CA LYS A 457 12.33 -8.32 -6.47
C LYS A 457 12.01 -7.42 -5.29
N CYS A 458 10.84 -7.56 -4.66
CA CYS A 458 10.52 -6.83 -3.43
C CYS A 458 11.50 -7.15 -2.31
N ILE A 459 11.85 -8.43 -2.13
CA ILE A 459 12.85 -8.88 -1.17
C ILE A 459 14.20 -8.27 -1.52
N GLU A 460 14.67 -8.38 -2.76
CA GLU A 460 15.93 -7.76 -3.22
C GLU A 460 15.99 -6.25 -2.94
N MET A 461 14.86 -5.56 -2.99
CA MET A 461 14.77 -4.13 -2.70
C MET A 461 14.67 -3.77 -1.21
N GLY A 462 14.62 -4.76 -0.31
CA GLY A 462 14.68 -4.55 1.12
C GLY A 462 13.46 -5.00 1.90
N GLU A 463 12.44 -5.59 1.27
CA GLU A 463 11.42 -6.34 2.01
C GLU A 463 12.09 -7.50 2.75
N THR A 464 11.73 -7.66 4.01
CA THR A 464 12.30 -8.69 4.88
C THR A 464 11.35 -9.86 5.10
N ASN A 465 10.06 -9.67 4.79
CA ASN A 465 9.07 -10.72 4.83
C ASN A 465 9.09 -11.56 3.54
N ILE A 466 9.50 -12.83 3.68
CA ILE A 466 9.60 -13.76 2.55
C ILE A 466 8.30 -14.52 2.24
N LYS A 467 7.27 -14.41 3.10
CA LYS A 467 6.06 -15.24 3.00
C LYS A 467 5.35 -15.10 1.67
N GLY A 468 5.26 -13.88 1.13
CA GLY A 468 4.65 -13.65 -0.18
C GLY A 468 5.36 -14.39 -1.31
N TYR A 469 6.70 -14.38 -1.30
CA TYR A 469 7.49 -15.12 -2.30
C TYR A 469 7.36 -16.64 -2.13
N LEU A 470 7.44 -17.13 -0.90
CA LEU A 470 7.27 -18.55 -0.58
C LEU A 470 5.91 -19.05 -1.08
N LEU A 471 4.84 -18.29 -0.78
CA LEU A 471 3.49 -18.61 -1.22
C LEU A 471 3.41 -18.71 -2.74
N MET A 472 3.91 -17.72 -3.48
CA MET A 472 3.89 -17.76 -4.94
C MET A 472 4.68 -18.94 -5.52
N CYS A 473 5.79 -19.35 -4.88
CA CYS A 473 6.54 -20.54 -5.28
C CYS A 473 5.70 -21.81 -5.13
N VAL A 474 5.10 -22.03 -3.95
CA VAL A 474 4.28 -23.22 -3.68
C VAL A 474 3.07 -23.29 -4.60
N VAL A 475 2.36 -22.18 -4.78
CA VAL A 475 1.16 -22.09 -5.62
C VAL A 475 1.48 -22.34 -7.09
N LEU A 476 2.58 -21.76 -7.60
CA LEU A 476 3.01 -22.00 -8.98
C LEU A 476 3.38 -23.47 -9.18
N THR A 477 4.08 -24.10 -8.21
CA THR A 477 4.38 -25.54 -8.26
C THR A 477 3.11 -26.39 -8.27
N GLN A 478 2.08 -26.02 -7.50
CA GLN A 478 0.78 -26.70 -7.55
C GLN A 478 0.12 -26.57 -8.93
N ILE A 479 0.04 -25.35 -9.49
CA ILE A 479 -0.53 -25.10 -10.81
C ILE A 479 0.20 -25.91 -11.88
N GLU A 480 1.54 -25.90 -11.90
CA GLU A 480 2.34 -26.70 -12.83
C GLU A 480 2.11 -28.20 -12.67
N GLY A 481 1.94 -28.68 -11.43
CA GLY A 481 1.62 -30.08 -11.14
C GLY A 481 0.26 -30.49 -11.72
N LEU A 482 -0.76 -29.68 -11.46
CA LEU A 482 -2.11 -29.88 -12.00
C LEU A 482 -2.14 -29.83 -13.53
N MET A 483 -1.40 -28.90 -14.16
CA MET A 483 -1.23 -28.86 -15.62
C MET A 483 -0.60 -30.13 -16.20
N ARG A 484 0.19 -30.87 -15.41
CA ARG A 484 0.81 -32.15 -15.81
C ARG A 484 -0.07 -33.36 -15.47
N GLY A 485 -1.29 -33.14 -14.96
CA GLY A 485 -2.21 -34.21 -14.53
C GLY A 485 -1.81 -34.88 -13.22
N ILE A 486 -0.96 -34.25 -12.41
CA ILE A 486 -0.75 -34.66 -11.02
C ILE A 486 -1.98 -34.18 -10.25
N GLY A 487 -2.75 -35.11 -9.70
CA GLY A 487 -4.05 -34.80 -9.09
C GLY A 487 -3.97 -33.84 -7.90
N LYS A 488 -5.13 -33.42 -7.38
CA LYS A 488 -5.26 -32.46 -6.26
C LYS A 488 -4.39 -32.79 -5.04
N ASP A 489 -4.12 -34.07 -4.80
CA ASP A 489 -3.08 -34.56 -3.87
C ASP A 489 -1.67 -34.38 -4.46
N ALA A 490 -1.35 -33.15 -4.91
CA ALA A 490 -0.04 -32.81 -5.45
C ALA A 490 1.03 -33.37 -4.52
N ASN A 491 2.07 -34.04 -5.05
CA ASN A 491 3.07 -34.71 -4.22
C ASN A 491 3.54 -33.73 -3.13
N PRO A 492 3.18 -33.92 -1.84
CA PRO A 492 3.48 -32.97 -0.79
C PRO A 492 4.99 -32.70 -0.69
N GLU A 493 5.81 -33.67 -1.08
CA GLU A 493 7.26 -33.54 -1.20
C GLU A 493 7.67 -32.45 -2.20
N LEU A 494 6.96 -32.31 -3.33
CA LEU A 494 7.24 -31.26 -4.33
C LEU A 494 6.88 -29.88 -3.79
N LEU A 495 5.78 -29.76 -3.05
CA LEU A 495 5.35 -28.49 -2.44
C LEU A 495 6.32 -28.07 -1.33
N VAL A 496 6.73 -29.01 -0.47
CA VAL A 496 7.77 -28.80 0.55
C VAL A 496 9.08 -28.41 -0.10
N LYS A 497 9.49 -29.10 -1.17
CA LYS A 497 10.71 -28.76 -1.91
C LYS A 497 10.65 -27.34 -2.50
N ALA A 498 9.50 -26.91 -3.02
CA ALA A 498 9.34 -25.55 -3.52
C ALA A 498 9.48 -24.49 -2.42
N ALA A 499 9.02 -24.77 -1.20
CA ALA A 499 9.25 -23.92 -0.04
C ALA A 499 10.73 -23.89 0.37
N GLU A 500 11.41 -25.04 0.42
CA GLU A 500 12.86 -25.13 0.69
C GLU A 500 13.68 -24.31 -0.33
N GLU A 501 13.41 -24.48 -1.62
CA GLU A 501 14.08 -23.73 -2.69
C GLU A 501 13.81 -22.22 -2.59
N ALA A 502 12.60 -21.82 -2.19
CA ALA A 502 12.26 -20.40 -1.98
C ALA A 502 13.07 -19.79 -0.83
N GLU A 503 13.23 -20.52 0.27
CA GLU A 503 14.02 -20.09 1.43
C GLU A 503 15.51 -20.03 1.10
N GLU A 504 16.06 -21.06 0.46
CA GLU A 504 17.46 -21.10 -0.01
C GLU A 504 17.76 -19.91 -0.93
N ARG A 505 16.78 -19.47 -1.73
CA ARG A 505 16.90 -18.29 -2.58
C ARG A 505 16.89 -16.98 -1.79
N CYS A 506 16.06 -16.87 -0.75
CA CYS A 506 15.94 -15.66 0.06
C CYS A 506 17.08 -15.47 1.06
N MET A 507 17.62 -16.57 1.59
CA MET A 507 18.66 -16.56 2.63
C MET A 507 19.85 -15.65 2.30
N PRO A 508 20.55 -15.79 1.15
CA PRO A 508 21.71 -14.95 0.84
C PRO A 508 21.35 -13.47 0.70
N ILE A 509 20.11 -13.16 0.29
CA ILE A 509 19.63 -11.77 0.16
C ILE A 509 19.49 -11.15 1.56
N LEU A 510 18.83 -11.85 2.48
CA LEU A 510 18.66 -11.39 3.86
C LEU A 510 20.00 -11.32 4.61
N GLU A 511 20.90 -12.28 4.42
CA GLU A 511 22.24 -12.25 5.00
C GLU A 511 23.05 -11.05 4.52
N ASN A 512 23.00 -10.73 3.23
CA ASN A 512 23.65 -9.55 2.68
C ASN A 512 23.07 -8.26 3.28
N MET A 513 21.75 -8.17 3.44
CA MET A 513 21.13 -7.01 4.12
C MET A 513 21.57 -6.87 5.57
N ALA A 514 21.61 -7.99 6.31
CA ALA A 514 22.07 -8.02 7.69
C ALA A 514 23.55 -7.62 7.82
N ALA A 515 24.38 -7.97 6.83
CA ALA A 515 25.78 -7.58 6.76
C ALA A 515 25.96 -6.09 6.43
N GLN A 516 25.19 -5.53 5.50
CA GLN A 516 25.24 -4.10 5.14
C GLN A 516 24.82 -3.18 6.29
N GLY A 517 23.97 -3.65 7.20
CA GLY A 517 23.61 -2.94 8.43
C GLY A 517 24.74 -2.85 9.48
N ARG A 518 25.83 -3.62 9.31
CA ARG A 518 27.03 -3.54 10.15
C ARG A 518 27.99 -2.53 9.53
N GLY A 519 28.14 -1.36 10.15
CA GLY A 519 29.36 -0.57 9.97
C GLY A 519 30.60 -1.40 10.32
N GLU A 520 31.79 -1.00 9.85
CA GLU A 520 33.05 -1.68 10.14
C GLU A 520 33.21 -2.02 11.63
N GLY A 521 33.04 -3.29 11.97
CA GLY A 521 33.37 -3.84 13.29
C GLY A 521 32.20 -4.44 14.06
N THR A 522 31.85 -5.69 13.74
CA THR A 522 31.65 -6.80 14.70
C THR A 522 31.16 -8.03 13.93
N VAL A 523 32.05 -8.99 13.69
CA VAL A 523 31.73 -10.25 12.98
C VAL A 523 31.31 -11.37 13.97
N ASP A 524 31.53 -11.19 15.28
CA ASP A 524 31.43 -12.29 16.26
C ASP A 524 30.04 -12.55 16.89
N GLU A 525 29.05 -11.66 16.76
CA GLU A 525 27.79 -11.80 17.51
C GLU A 525 26.77 -12.78 16.87
N LEU A 526 26.91 -13.13 15.58
CA LEU A 526 26.01 -14.10 14.91
C LEU A 526 26.21 -15.53 15.40
N HIS A 527 27.43 -15.89 15.83
CA HIS A 527 27.71 -17.24 16.33
C HIS A 527 27.25 -17.46 17.78
N GLN A 528 27.10 -16.40 18.58
CA GLN A 528 26.64 -16.52 19.97
C GLN A 528 25.10 -16.42 20.11
N MET A 529 24.41 -15.68 19.24
CA MET A 529 22.94 -15.62 19.26
C MET A 529 22.26 -16.90 18.77
N SER A 530 22.93 -17.68 17.91
CA SER A 530 22.41 -18.96 17.41
C SER A 530 22.38 -20.09 18.47
N LEU A 531 22.95 -19.87 19.66
CA LEU A 531 23.12 -20.91 20.69
C LEU A 531 22.31 -20.69 21.98
N ASN A 532 21.68 -19.52 22.16
CA ASN A 532 21.00 -19.16 23.42
C ASN A 532 19.48 -18.98 23.30
N THR A 533 18.84 -19.72 22.39
CA THR A 533 17.36 -19.80 22.40
C THR A 533 16.93 -20.79 23.48
N SER A 534 16.26 -20.28 24.53
CA SER A 534 15.70 -21.06 25.64
C SER A 534 14.76 -22.18 25.13
N PRO A 535 14.71 -23.37 25.77
CA PRO A 535 14.01 -24.55 25.24
C PRO A 535 12.46 -24.51 25.28
N ASP A 536 11.82 -23.38 25.54
CA ASP A 536 10.39 -23.34 25.87
C ASP A 536 9.56 -22.55 24.84
N VAL A 537 9.67 -22.95 23.57
CA VAL A 537 8.81 -22.47 22.46
C VAL A 537 8.29 -23.66 21.67
N MET A 538 7.77 -24.67 22.37
CA MET A 538 7.08 -25.83 21.78
C MET A 538 5.59 -25.50 21.55
N GLN A 539 5.28 -24.83 20.44
CA GLN A 539 3.96 -24.77 19.80
C GLN A 539 4.15 -24.08 18.44
N ASP A 540 4.64 -24.81 17.44
CA ASP A 540 5.55 -24.22 16.44
C ASP A 540 5.04 -24.27 14.98
N TRP A 541 3.73 -24.39 14.76
CA TRP A 541 3.11 -24.17 13.45
C TRP A 541 1.78 -23.41 13.54
N ASP A 542 0.89 -23.79 14.47
CA ASP A 542 -0.31 -23.00 14.82
C ASP A 542 0.08 -21.56 15.20
N PHE A 543 1.26 -21.35 15.79
CA PHE A 543 1.76 -20.04 16.22
C PHE A 543 2.28 -19.14 15.07
N MET A 544 2.66 -19.71 13.92
CA MET A 544 2.94 -18.91 12.72
C MET A 544 1.66 -18.43 12.03
N MET A 545 0.57 -19.19 12.23
CA MET A 545 -0.78 -18.89 11.76
C MET A 545 -1.52 -17.96 12.74
N SER A 546 -1.22 -17.99 14.05
CA SER A 546 -1.98 -17.27 15.08
C SER A 546 -1.32 -16.02 15.70
N GLU A 547 -0.13 -15.57 15.25
CA GLU A 547 0.51 -14.34 15.77
C GLU A 547 -0.21 -13.08 15.25
N THR A 548 -1.38 -12.74 15.81
CA THR A 548 -2.00 -11.41 15.59
C THR A 548 -2.48 -10.67 16.83
N LEU A 549 -2.40 -11.23 18.04
CA LEU A 549 -3.09 -10.58 19.15
C LEU A 549 -2.25 -9.69 20.08
N PHE A 550 -0.93 -9.89 20.28
CA PHE A 550 -0.21 -9.10 21.32
C PHE A 550 1.28 -8.77 21.11
N ASP A 551 1.85 -8.83 19.90
CA ASP A 551 3.18 -8.24 19.64
C ASP A 551 3.07 -6.95 18.80
N PRO A 552 3.12 -5.75 19.42
CA PRO A 552 2.98 -4.47 18.72
C PRO A 552 4.09 -4.20 17.69
N GLY A 553 5.16 -5.01 17.64
CA GLY A 553 6.26 -4.89 16.67
C GLY A 553 6.21 -5.88 15.50
N ASN A 554 5.24 -6.80 15.45
CA ASN A 554 5.30 -7.98 14.57
C ASN A 554 4.01 -8.22 13.74
N ALA A 555 3.16 -7.21 13.57
CA ALA A 555 2.00 -7.30 12.68
C ALA A 555 2.45 -7.35 11.21
N ASP A 556 2.12 -8.46 10.55
CA ASP A 556 2.53 -8.82 9.19
C ASP A 556 1.44 -8.38 8.18
N PRO A 557 1.76 -7.66 7.09
CA PRO A 557 0.81 -7.26 6.04
C PRO A 557 0.06 -8.42 5.36
N MET A 558 0.57 -9.65 5.51
CA MET A 558 -0.02 -10.89 5.00
C MET A 558 -0.64 -11.76 6.11
N SER A 559 -0.68 -11.28 7.36
CA SER A 559 -1.27 -12.00 8.50
C SER A 559 -2.71 -12.45 8.25
N TRP A 560 -3.47 -11.65 7.48
CA TRP A 560 -4.84 -11.96 7.06
C TRP A 560 -4.96 -13.29 6.30
N MET A 561 -3.91 -13.74 5.59
CA MET A 561 -3.94 -15.00 4.83
C MET A 561 -3.75 -16.25 5.69
N PHE A 562 -3.20 -16.10 6.89
CA PHE A 562 -2.69 -17.20 7.70
C PHE A 562 -3.42 -17.36 9.04
N ASN A 563 -4.41 -16.52 9.35
CA ASN A 563 -5.10 -16.51 10.64
C ASN A 563 -6.29 -17.50 10.70
N ASP A 564 -6.30 -18.41 11.67
CA ASP A 564 -7.34 -19.44 11.86
C ASP A 564 -8.71 -18.89 12.34
N GLU A 565 -8.76 -17.71 12.94
CA GLU A 565 -10.00 -17.10 13.44
C GLU A 565 -11.00 -16.71 12.32
N PHE A 566 -10.57 -16.73 11.05
CA PHE A 566 -11.42 -16.44 9.89
C PHE A 566 -12.39 -17.57 9.52
N ARG A 567 -12.39 -18.69 10.24
CA ARG A 567 -13.41 -19.75 10.10
C ARG A 567 -14.82 -19.32 10.55
N GLN A 568 -14.99 -18.29 11.40
CA GLN A 568 -16.30 -18.00 12.03
C GLN A 568 -16.73 -16.51 12.14
N GLY A 569 -16.00 -15.54 11.57
CA GLY A 569 -16.37 -14.12 11.64
C GLY A 569 -16.41 -13.43 10.28
N PRO A 570 -17.33 -12.46 10.02
CA PRO A 570 -17.28 -11.64 8.83
C PRO A 570 -16.32 -10.47 9.08
N SER A 571 -15.09 -10.54 8.59
CA SER A 571 -14.32 -9.39 8.08
C SER A 571 -12.84 -9.73 7.94
N LEU A 572 -12.35 -9.78 6.70
CA LEU A 572 -11.03 -9.27 6.29
C LEU A 572 -10.94 -9.06 4.75
N TRP A 573 -12.09 -8.78 4.11
CA TRP A 573 -12.23 -8.75 2.64
C TRP A 573 -11.40 -7.68 1.94
#